data_AF-G5SUT9-F1
#
_entry.id   AF-G5SUT9-F1
#
_cell.length_a   1.000
_cell.length_b   1.000
_cell.length_c   1.000
_cell.angle_alpha   90.00
_cell.angle_beta   90.00
_cell.angle_gamma   90.00
#
_symmetry.space_group_name_H-M   'P 1'
#
loop_
_entity.id
_entity.type
_entity.pdbx_description
1 polymer ?
#
loop_
_entity_poly.entity_id
_entity_poly.type
_entity_poly.pdbx_seq_one_letter_code
_entity_poly.pdbx_strand_id
1 'polypeptide(L)'
;MKTDRFTYEGVPTPCYIIEEDLLRRNLELIRDVSRRAGVEIILAFKAFALWKSFPVFREYISHTTASSLYEARLAAEEFGSKAHTYSPAYTERDFDRILSCSSHVTFNSMSQYVRFYPRVEEYNRLYPEERVSCGLRINPEYSEIEVDLYNPCAPGSRFGMMASQLPDCLPAGIEGFHCHCHCESSSEALEHTLQHIEEKFGRWLSRLKWLNLGGGHLMTRKDYDVERLVAILKGLKERYPDLTVILEPGSAFAWQTGPLVASVVDVVENKGIRTAILDVSFTCHMPDCLEMPYQPAVRNAETVEPDAVKRATPEENVYRLGGNSCLSGDYMGAWRFGHPLAPGDRIIFEDMIHYTTVKTNMFNGIRHPDIAMLHSDGTLEYYRRFSYTDYRDRMC
;
A
#
# COMPACT_ATOMS: atom_id res chain seq x y z
N MET A 1 17.16 -24.90 10.74
CA MET A 1 16.38 -24.67 11.96
C MET A 1 15.03 -24.15 11.50
N LYS A 2 13.91 -24.72 11.97
CA LYS A 2 12.58 -24.21 11.61
C LYS A 2 12.27 -23.02 12.51
N THR A 3 11.75 -21.95 11.93
CA THR A 3 11.34 -20.76 12.66
C THR A 3 9.91 -20.95 13.15
N ASP A 4 9.69 -20.75 14.45
CA ASP A 4 8.34 -20.71 15.02
C ASP A 4 7.69 -19.35 14.72
N ARG A 5 6.56 -19.35 14.02
CA ARG A 5 5.83 -18.13 13.67
C ARG A 5 5.26 -17.39 14.88
N PHE A 6 5.11 -18.05 16.03
CA PHE A 6 4.52 -17.42 17.21
C PHE A 6 5.54 -16.59 17.99
N THR A 7 6.80 -17.01 18.01
CA THR A 7 7.88 -16.40 18.81
C THR A 7 8.97 -15.74 17.97
N TYR A 8 9.20 -16.23 16.75
CA TYR A 8 10.37 -15.94 15.91
C TYR A 8 11.70 -16.08 16.66
N GLU A 9 11.76 -17.04 17.58
CA GLU A 9 12.97 -17.32 18.34
C GLU A 9 14.14 -17.65 17.40
N GLY A 10 15.31 -17.11 17.71
CA GLY A 10 16.52 -17.26 16.89
C GLY A 10 16.59 -16.42 15.62
N VAL A 11 15.53 -15.66 15.26
CA VAL A 11 15.59 -14.69 14.15
C VAL A 11 16.36 -13.44 14.61
N PRO A 12 17.47 -13.06 13.97
CA PRO A 12 18.17 -11.81 14.25
C PRO A 12 17.26 -10.60 14.05
N THR A 13 17.26 -9.69 15.02
CA THR A 13 16.49 -8.46 14.98
C THR A 13 17.34 -7.28 14.50
N PRO A 14 16.70 -6.22 13.96
CA PRO A 14 15.28 -6.18 13.60
C PRO A 14 14.98 -6.84 12.24
N CYS A 15 13.77 -7.37 12.06
CA CYS A 15 13.38 -8.05 10.82
C CYS A 15 11.87 -7.92 10.51
N TYR A 16 11.53 -7.52 9.29
CA TYR A 16 10.21 -7.72 8.69
C TYR A 16 10.08 -9.15 8.19
N ILE A 17 9.02 -9.85 8.60
CA ILE A 17 8.80 -11.25 8.24
C ILE A 17 7.45 -11.37 7.56
N ILE A 18 7.46 -11.67 6.26
CA ILE A 18 6.23 -12.04 5.52
C ILE A 18 5.91 -13.49 5.85
N GLU A 19 4.70 -13.79 6.33
CA GLU A 19 4.22 -15.16 6.49
C GLU A 19 3.50 -15.62 5.21
N GLU A 20 4.07 -16.61 4.54
CA GLU A 20 3.57 -17.09 3.25
C GLU A 20 2.10 -17.54 3.32
N ASP A 21 1.72 -18.27 4.37
CA ASP A 21 0.36 -18.78 4.54
C ASP A 21 -0.67 -17.64 4.65
N LEU A 22 -0.33 -16.55 5.36
CA LEU A 22 -1.20 -15.40 5.52
C LEU A 22 -1.29 -14.60 4.22
N LEU A 23 -0.16 -14.43 3.52
CA LEU A 23 -0.13 -13.80 2.20
C LEU A 23 -0.98 -14.58 1.18
N ARG A 24 -0.82 -15.90 1.10
CA ARG A 24 -1.59 -16.77 0.20
C ARG A 24 -3.08 -16.73 0.51
N ARG A 25 -3.47 -16.70 1.78
CA ARG A 25 -4.88 -16.54 2.19
C ARG A 25 -5.49 -15.25 1.65
N ASN A 26 -4.77 -14.12 1.73
CA ASN A 26 -5.23 -12.85 1.18
C ASN A 26 -5.35 -12.91 -0.34
N LEU A 27 -4.34 -13.47 -1.02
CA LEU A 27 -4.32 -13.65 -2.47
C LEU A 27 -5.48 -14.55 -2.97
N GLU A 28 -5.80 -15.61 -2.23
CA GLU A 28 -6.93 -16.50 -2.53
C GLU A 28 -8.28 -15.77 -2.47
N LEU A 29 -8.49 -14.96 -1.43
CA LEU A 29 -9.70 -14.15 -1.29
C LEU A 29 -9.82 -13.15 -2.44
N ILE A 30 -8.74 -12.42 -2.74
CA ILE A 30 -8.71 -11.43 -3.82
C ILE A 30 -9.01 -12.09 -5.18
N ARG A 31 -8.42 -13.26 -5.46
CA ARG A 31 -8.71 -14.03 -6.67
C ARG A 31 -10.17 -14.49 -6.73
N ASP A 32 -10.75 -14.91 -5.60
CA ASP A 32 -12.17 -15.28 -5.53
C ASP A 32 -13.09 -14.09 -5.85
N VAL A 33 -12.84 -12.92 -5.26
CA VAL A 33 -13.59 -11.68 -5.54
C VAL A 33 -13.49 -11.32 -7.02
N SER A 34 -12.28 -11.27 -7.57
CA SER A 34 -12.04 -10.99 -9.00
C SER A 34 -12.86 -11.93 -9.89
N ARG A 35 -12.79 -13.24 -9.65
CA ARG A 35 -13.53 -14.25 -10.43
C ARG A 35 -15.04 -14.10 -10.29
N ARG A 36 -15.55 -13.94 -9.07
CA ARG A 36 -16.99 -13.88 -8.80
C ARG A 36 -17.63 -12.61 -9.35
N ALA A 37 -16.95 -11.47 -9.23
CA ALA A 37 -17.41 -10.19 -9.76
C ALA A 37 -17.11 -10.03 -11.26
N GLY A 38 -16.19 -10.83 -11.82
CA GLY A 38 -15.75 -10.72 -13.20
C GLY A 38 -15.00 -9.41 -13.45
N VAL A 39 -14.17 -8.99 -12.49
CA VAL A 39 -13.37 -7.76 -12.54
C VAL A 39 -11.89 -8.10 -12.48
N GLU A 40 -11.04 -7.18 -12.90
CA GLU A 40 -9.60 -7.30 -12.69
C GLU A 40 -9.20 -6.69 -11.34
N ILE A 41 -8.31 -7.37 -10.61
CA ILE A 41 -7.72 -6.83 -9.38
C ILE A 41 -6.21 -6.88 -9.51
N ILE A 42 -5.57 -5.72 -9.40
CA ILE A 42 -4.12 -5.53 -9.62
C ILE A 42 -3.44 -5.02 -8.36
N LEU A 43 -2.17 -5.36 -8.17
CA LEU A 43 -1.41 -4.94 -6.98
C LEU A 43 -0.91 -3.50 -7.11
N ALA A 44 -1.18 -2.66 -6.10
CA ALA A 44 -0.60 -1.32 -6.03
C ALA A 44 0.75 -1.25 -5.32
N PHE A 45 1.82 -0.97 -6.07
CA PHE A 45 3.19 -0.94 -5.55
C PHE A 45 3.45 0.11 -4.47
N LYS A 46 2.69 1.20 -4.47
CA LYS A 46 2.75 2.22 -3.41
C LYS A 46 2.57 1.64 -1.99
N ALA A 47 1.88 0.51 -1.87
CA ALA A 47 1.66 -0.16 -0.59
C ALA A 47 2.63 -1.33 -0.35
N PHE A 48 3.04 -2.02 -1.42
CA PHE A 48 3.87 -3.24 -1.33
C PHE A 48 4.65 -3.48 -2.63
N ALA A 49 5.98 -3.58 -2.53
CA ALA A 49 6.88 -3.75 -3.68
C ALA A 49 8.04 -4.72 -3.43
N LEU A 50 7.87 -5.69 -2.51
CA LEU A 50 8.89 -6.68 -2.19
C LEU A 50 8.99 -7.75 -3.29
N TRP A 51 9.70 -7.42 -4.37
CA TRP A 51 9.67 -8.14 -5.64
C TRP A 51 10.07 -9.61 -5.60
N LYS A 52 10.89 -10.03 -4.62
CA LYS A 52 11.22 -11.44 -4.41
C LYS A 52 10.01 -12.32 -4.09
N SER A 53 8.92 -11.72 -3.59
CA SER A 53 7.65 -12.40 -3.36
C SER A 53 6.75 -12.49 -4.60
N PHE A 54 7.03 -11.75 -5.68
CA PHE A 54 6.18 -11.71 -6.88
C PHE A 54 5.93 -13.08 -7.56
N PRO A 55 6.83 -14.08 -7.50
CA PRO A 55 6.49 -15.44 -7.92
C PRO A 55 5.20 -15.97 -7.29
N VAL A 56 4.97 -15.71 -5.99
CA VAL A 56 3.73 -16.10 -5.29
C VAL A 56 2.54 -15.30 -5.82
N PHE A 57 2.68 -13.97 -5.98
CA PHE A 57 1.59 -13.12 -6.48
C PHE A 57 1.13 -13.51 -7.88
N ARG A 58 2.05 -13.89 -8.77
CA ARG A 58 1.75 -14.31 -10.16
C ARG A 58 0.86 -15.55 -10.25
N GLU A 59 0.75 -16.34 -9.19
CA GLU A 59 -0.19 -17.47 -9.13
C GLU A 59 -1.66 -17.01 -9.00
N TYR A 60 -1.90 -15.74 -8.66
CA TYR A 60 -3.23 -15.21 -8.32
C TYR A 60 -3.64 -13.97 -9.12
N ILE A 61 -2.69 -13.13 -9.51
CA ILE A 61 -2.93 -11.89 -10.26
C ILE A 61 -1.95 -11.74 -11.42
N SER A 62 -2.34 -10.97 -12.44
CA SER A 62 -1.57 -10.85 -13.69
C SER A 62 -0.95 -9.48 -13.94
N HIS A 63 -1.40 -8.44 -13.21
CA HIS A 63 -0.95 -7.07 -13.42
C HIS A 63 -0.77 -6.30 -12.11
N THR A 64 -0.06 -5.18 -12.22
CA THR A 64 0.21 -4.26 -11.11
C THR A 64 -0.05 -2.82 -11.56
N THR A 65 -0.26 -1.93 -10.58
CA THR A 65 -0.32 -0.49 -10.81
C THR A 65 0.93 0.19 -10.27
N ALA A 66 1.40 1.18 -11.02
CA ALA A 66 2.62 1.93 -10.76
C ALA A 66 2.35 3.43 -10.76
N SER A 67 3.09 4.15 -9.93
CA SER A 67 2.98 5.60 -9.74
C SER A 67 4.22 6.39 -10.17
N SER A 68 5.27 5.68 -10.60
CA SER A 68 6.54 6.24 -11.02
C SER A 68 7.25 5.36 -12.06
N LEU A 69 8.30 5.88 -12.70
CA LEU A 69 9.13 5.11 -13.63
C LEU A 69 9.74 3.87 -12.96
N TYR A 70 10.22 3.99 -11.71
CA TYR A 70 10.84 2.86 -11.02
C TYR A 70 9.83 1.78 -10.65
N GLU A 71 8.61 2.14 -10.26
CA GLU A 71 7.54 1.16 -10.06
C GLU A 71 7.11 0.50 -11.37
N ALA A 72 6.97 1.27 -12.46
CA ALA A 72 6.62 0.71 -13.77
C ALA A 72 7.70 -0.25 -14.28
N ARG A 73 8.97 0.10 -14.09
CA ARG A 73 10.11 -0.75 -14.42
C ARG A 73 10.13 -2.02 -13.55
N LEU A 74 9.86 -1.89 -12.25
CA LEU A 74 9.77 -3.04 -11.34
C LEU A 74 8.66 -4.02 -11.79
N ALA A 75 7.55 -3.50 -12.30
CA ALA A 75 6.48 -4.35 -12.84
C ALA A 75 6.97 -5.13 -14.07
N ALA A 76 7.55 -4.42 -15.04
CA ALA A 76 8.02 -5.04 -16.28
C ALA A 76 9.15 -6.05 -16.04
N GLU A 77 10.12 -5.70 -15.20
CA GLU A 77 11.33 -6.51 -14.99
C GLU A 77 11.13 -7.64 -13.97
N GLU A 78 10.49 -7.38 -12.83
CA GLU A 78 10.44 -8.35 -11.73
C GLU A 78 9.07 -9.01 -11.58
N PHE A 79 7.99 -8.26 -11.84
CA PHE A 79 6.65 -8.86 -11.84
C PHE A 79 6.40 -9.65 -13.12
N GLY A 80 6.94 -9.20 -14.26
CA GLY A 80 6.85 -9.89 -15.55
C GLY A 80 5.65 -9.47 -16.41
N SER A 81 4.98 -8.38 -16.05
CA SER A 81 3.88 -7.79 -16.84
C SER A 81 4.04 -6.27 -16.88
N LYS A 82 3.57 -5.63 -17.96
CA LYS A 82 3.52 -4.17 -17.99
C LYS A 82 2.53 -3.63 -16.97
N ALA A 83 2.85 -2.47 -16.39
CA ALA A 83 2.04 -1.83 -15.35
C ALA A 83 0.85 -1.04 -15.92
N HIS A 84 -0.16 -0.85 -15.08
CA HIS A 84 -1.09 0.26 -15.23
C HIS A 84 -0.46 1.47 -14.54
N THR A 85 -0.06 2.50 -15.28
CA THR A 85 0.74 3.59 -14.71
C THR A 85 -0.05 4.88 -14.62
N TYR A 86 -0.12 5.44 -13.43
CA TYR A 86 -0.72 6.74 -13.15
C TYR A 86 0.33 7.65 -12.50
N SER A 87 0.51 8.88 -12.99
CA SER A 87 1.31 9.88 -12.27
C SER A 87 0.55 11.19 -12.17
N PRO A 88 0.63 11.94 -11.04
CA PRO A 88 0.15 13.32 -11.02
C PRO A 88 0.87 14.21 -12.03
N ALA A 89 2.12 13.87 -12.39
CA ALA A 89 2.91 14.60 -13.37
C ALA A 89 3.94 13.67 -14.03
N TYR A 90 3.79 13.44 -15.32
CA TYR A 90 4.83 12.84 -16.16
C TYR A 90 5.88 13.89 -16.53
N THR A 91 7.11 13.42 -16.73
CA THR A 91 8.25 14.27 -17.13
C THR A 91 8.74 13.87 -18.52
N GLU A 92 9.26 14.82 -19.29
CA GLU A 92 9.79 14.54 -20.64
C GLU A 92 10.89 13.49 -20.64
N ARG A 93 11.73 13.54 -19.60
CA ARG A 93 12.88 12.66 -19.39
C ARG A 93 12.44 11.20 -19.23
N ASP A 94 11.35 10.97 -18.52
CA ASP A 94 11.00 9.63 -18.05
C ASP A 94 9.87 8.99 -18.88
N PHE A 95 9.11 9.77 -19.66
CA PHE A 95 7.86 9.30 -20.28
C PHE A 95 8.03 8.15 -21.28
N ASP A 96 9.01 8.18 -22.19
CA ASP A 96 9.19 7.05 -23.15
C ASP A 96 9.52 5.74 -22.43
N ARG A 97 10.29 5.81 -21.34
CA ARG A 97 10.60 4.62 -20.53
C ARG A 97 9.39 4.15 -19.73
N ILE A 98 8.47 5.05 -19.38
CA ILE A 98 7.18 4.66 -18.82
C ILE A 98 6.38 3.90 -19.87
N LEU A 99 6.26 4.42 -21.11
CA LEU A 99 5.52 3.74 -22.18
C LEU A 99 6.04 2.32 -22.46
N SER A 100 7.37 2.11 -22.43
CA SER A 100 7.93 0.77 -22.60
C SER A 100 7.57 -0.21 -21.49
N CYS A 101 7.19 0.29 -20.30
CA CYS A 101 6.89 -0.52 -19.12
C CYS A 101 5.40 -0.57 -18.78
N SER A 102 4.52 0.09 -19.55
CA SER A 102 3.12 0.28 -19.20
C SER A 102 2.16 -0.26 -20.27
N SER A 103 1.11 -0.97 -19.87
CA SER A 103 -0.03 -1.34 -20.73
C SER A 103 -1.11 -0.26 -20.70
N HIS A 104 -1.21 0.45 -19.58
CA HIS A 104 -2.13 1.58 -19.40
C HIS A 104 -1.38 2.81 -18.90
N VAL A 105 -1.75 3.98 -19.40
CA VAL A 105 -1.27 5.29 -18.92
C VAL A 105 -2.44 6.19 -18.60
N THR A 106 -2.54 6.60 -17.34
CA THR A 106 -3.61 7.48 -16.86
C THR A 106 -3.08 8.88 -16.63
N PHE A 107 -3.59 9.86 -17.38
CA PHE A 107 -3.24 11.27 -17.20
C PHE A 107 -4.06 11.91 -16.07
N ASN A 108 -3.38 12.64 -15.19
CA ASN A 108 -4.03 13.38 -14.11
C ASN A 108 -4.79 14.63 -14.59
N SER A 109 -4.39 15.23 -15.73
CA SER A 109 -4.95 16.47 -16.25
C SER A 109 -4.97 16.51 -17.78
N MET A 110 -5.84 17.36 -18.33
CA MET A 110 -5.91 17.60 -19.77
C MET A 110 -4.60 18.17 -20.33
N SER A 111 -3.90 19.01 -19.56
CA SER A 111 -2.61 19.57 -19.99
C SER A 111 -1.51 18.50 -20.11
N GLN A 112 -1.49 17.51 -19.21
CA GLN A 112 -0.58 16.36 -19.32
C GLN A 112 -0.94 15.48 -20.51
N TYR A 113 -2.24 15.20 -20.72
CA TYR A 113 -2.71 14.46 -21.88
C TYR A 113 -2.30 15.14 -23.20
N VAL A 114 -2.64 16.42 -23.40
CA VAL A 114 -2.32 17.15 -24.64
C VAL A 114 -0.81 17.16 -24.91
N ARG A 115 -0.01 17.28 -23.86
CA ARG A 115 1.45 17.32 -23.96
C ARG A 115 2.05 15.98 -24.38
N PHE A 116 1.56 14.87 -23.82
CA PHE A 116 2.23 13.57 -23.92
C PHE A 116 1.53 12.57 -24.85
N TYR A 117 0.25 12.76 -25.18
CA TYR A 117 -0.49 11.86 -26.06
C TYR A 117 0.16 11.66 -27.44
N PRO A 118 0.75 12.67 -28.11
CA PRO A 118 1.47 12.43 -29.37
C PRO A 118 2.58 11.39 -29.27
N ARG A 119 3.28 11.31 -28.12
CA ARG A 119 4.31 10.28 -27.87
C ARG A 119 3.69 8.90 -27.66
N VAL A 120 2.51 8.82 -27.06
CA VAL A 120 1.75 7.56 -26.95
C VAL A 120 1.33 7.08 -28.35
N GLU A 121 0.82 7.97 -29.20
CA GLU A 121 0.44 7.62 -30.58
C GLU A 121 1.64 7.12 -31.38
N GLU A 122 2.77 7.81 -31.28
CA GLU A 122 4.01 7.38 -31.92
C GLU A 122 4.48 6.01 -31.39
N TYR A 123 4.48 5.81 -30.07
CA TYR A 123 4.82 4.52 -29.47
C TYR A 123 3.89 3.41 -29.97
N ASN A 124 2.58 3.63 -29.95
CA ASN A 124 1.57 2.66 -30.39
C ASN A 124 1.64 2.35 -31.89
N ARG A 125 2.18 3.27 -32.70
CA ARG A 125 2.46 3.05 -34.13
C ARG A 125 3.73 2.20 -34.32
N LEU A 126 4.76 2.42 -33.50
CA LEU A 126 6.02 1.69 -33.57
C LEU A 126 5.93 0.28 -32.97
N TYR A 127 5.10 0.09 -31.95
CA TYR A 127 4.94 -1.15 -31.20
C TYR A 127 3.46 -1.60 -31.15
N PRO A 128 2.87 -2.03 -32.28
CA PRO A 128 1.43 -2.34 -32.38
C PRO A 128 0.98 -3.52 -31.50
N GLU A 129 1.87 -4.47 -31.21
CA GLU A 129 1.59 -5.62 -30.32
C GLU A 129 1.67 -5.26 -28.83
N GLU A 130 2.15 -4.06 -28.51
CA GLU A 130 2.44 -3.59 -27.15
C GLU A 130 1.73 -2.26 -26.87
N ARG A 131 0.58 -2.04 -27.52
CA ARG A 131 -0.17 -0.77 -27.42
C ARG A 131 -0.49 -0.39 -25.98
N VAL A 132 -0.25 0.88 -25.68
CA VAL A 132 -0.61 1.55 -24.45
C VAL A 132 -2.03 2.12 -24.57
N SER A 133 -2.91 1.70 -23.67
CA SER A 133 -4.25 2.27 -23.52
C SER A 133 -4.21 3.51 -22.62
N CYS A 134 -4.79 4.62 -23.07
CA CYS A 134 -4.79 5.86 -22.29
C CYS A 134 -6.10 6.11 -21.56
N GLY A 135 -6.00 6.72 -20.38
CA GLY A 135 -7.16 7.16 -19.63
C GLY A 135 -6.95 8.48 -18.91
N LEU A 136 -8.01 8.95 -18.28
CA LEU A 136 -8.01 10.17 -17.47
C LEU A 136 -8.34 9.84 -16.02
N ARG A 137 -7.58 10.40 -15.08
CA ARG A 137 -8.01 10.37 -13.68
C ARG A 137 -9.16 11.35 -13.51
N ILE A 138 -10.26 10.89 -12.93
CA ILE A 138 -11.45 11.69 -12.64
C ILE A 138 -11.56 11.95 -11.15
N ASN A 139 -12.19 13.08 -10.81
CA ASN A 139 -12.50 13.47 -9.44
C ASN A 139 -14.03 13.56 -9.28
N PRO A 140 -14.68 12.62 -8.56
CA PRO A 140 -16.11 12.67 -8.27
C PRO A 140 -16.48 13.72 -7.23
N GLU A 141 -15.50 14.42 -6.66
CA GLU A 141 -15.65 15.40 -5.57
C GLU A 141 -16.37 14.78 -4.36
N TYR A 142 -16.09 13.50 -4.11
CA TYR A 142 -16.67 12.72 -3.03
C TYR A 142 -15.64 11.71 -2.49
N SER A 143 -15.51 11.65 -1.16
CA SER A 143 -14.60 10.76 -0.43
C SER A 143 -15.08 10.68 1.02
N GLU A 144 -15.06 9.48 1.61
CA GLU A 144 -15.37 9.24 3.02
C GLU A 144 -14.12 9.24 3.92
N ILE A 145 -12.97 9.64 3.39
CA ILE A 145 -11.71 9.70 4.15
C ILE A 145 -11.76 10.90 5.11
N GLU A 146 -11.68 10.64 6.42
CA GLU A 146 -11.75 11.67 7.46
C GLU A 146 -10.51 12.56 7.53
N VAL A 147 -9.32 12.01 7.21
CA VAL A 147 -8.06 12.74 7.30
C VAL A 147 -7.72 13.40 5.96
N ASP A 148 -7.77 14.73 5.93
CA ASP A 148 -7.55 15.55 4.72
C ASP A 148 -6.22 15.26 4.01
N LEU A 149 -5.16 14.92 4.75
CA LEU A 149 -3.85 14.57 4.18
C LEU A 149 -3.94 13.43 3.16
N TYR A 150 -4.92 12.53 3.32
CA TYR A 150 -5.14 11.37 2.45
C TYR A 150 -6.37 11.50 1.57
N ASN A 151 -7.14 12.60 1.68
CA ASN A 151 -8.36 12.80 0.91
C ASN A 151 -8.05 13.35 -0.50
N PRO A 152 -8.15 12.53 -1.57
CA PRO A 152 -7.84 12.97 -2.93
C PRO A 152 -8.97 13.82 -3.54
N CYS A 153 -10.10 13.98 -2.85
CA CYS A 153 -11.24 14.79 -3.27
C CYS A 153 -11.41 16.04 -2.40
N ALA A 154 -10.47 16.34 -1.50
CA ALA A 154 -10.51 17.55 -0.68
C ALA A 154 -10.61 18.83 -1.54
N PRO A 155 -11.23 19.91 -1.04
CA PRO A 155 -11.26 21.20 -1.73
C PRO A 155 -9.85 21.65 -2.15
N GLY A 156 -9.70 22.01 -3.43
CA GLY A 156 -8.38 22.37 -4.00
C GLY A 156 -7.48 21.18 -4.33
N SER A 157 -8.03 19.95 -4.33
CA SER A 157 -7.28 18.75 -4.72
C SER A 157 -6.65 18.91 -6.11
N ARG A 158 -5.39 18.49 -6.19
CA ARG A 158 -4.63 18.42 -7.45
C ARG A 158 -4.87 17.12 -8.24
N PHE A 159 -5.74 16.24 -7.75
CA PHE A 159 -5.90 14.88 -8.26
C PHE A 159 -7.19 14.72 -9.07
N GLY A 160 -7.04 14.30 -10.32
CA GLY A 160 -8.12 14.05 -11.25
C GLY A 160 -8.84 15.30 -11.75
N MET A 161 -9.60 15.13 -12.83
CA MET A 161 -10.43 16.17 -13.43
C MET A 161 -11.88 16.06 -12.96
N MET A 162 -12.49 17.20 -12.64
CA MET A 162 -13.92 17.30 -12.40
C MET A 162 -14.68 17.14 -13.72
N ALA A 163 -15.93 16.69 -13.66
CA ALA A 163 -16.78 16.54 -14.84
C ALA A 163 -16.96 17.86 -15.62
N SER A 164 -16.96 19.01 -14.92
CA SER A 164 -17.04 20.35 -15.50
C SER A 164 -15.82 20.75 -16.34
N GLN A 165 -14.71 20.04 -16.20
CA GLN A 165 -13.46 20.28 -16.95
C GLN A 165 -13.34 19.38 -18.18
N LEU A 166 -14.23 18.40 -18.33
CA LEU A 166 -14.21 17.45 -19.45
C LEU A 166 -15.15 17.89 -20.58
N PRO A 167 -14.72 17.78 -21.84
CA PRO A 167 -15.60 18.03 -22.98
C PRO A 167 -16.69 16.94 -23.11
N ASP A 168 -17.79 17.27 -23.76
CA ASP A 168 -18.88 16.30 -24.01
C ASP A 168 -18.41 15.11 -24.86
N CYS A 169 -17.52 15.35 -25.82
CA CYS A 169 -16.81 14.31 -26.56
C CYS A 169 -15.38 14.19 -26.03
N LEU A 170 -15.02 13.01 -25.51
CA LEU A 170 -13.67 12.78 -25.01
C LEU A 170 -12.63 12.90 -26.13
N PRO A 171 -11.41 13.38 -25.82
CA PRO A 171 -10.32 13.40 -26.78
C PRO A 171 -10.02 12.01 -27.36
N ALA A 172 -9.54 11.98 -28.60
CA ALA A 172 -9.16 10.73 -29.27
C ALA A 172 -8.14 9.93 -28.43
N GLY A 173 -8.28 8.60 -28.40
CA GLY A 173 -7.36 7.72 -27.68
C GLY A 173 -7.54 7.65 -26.16
N ILE A 174 -8.45 8.44 -25.57
CA ILE A 174 -8.91 8.17 -24.21
C ILE A 174 -9.88 6.98 -24.26
N GLU A 175 -9.48 5.88 -23.62
CA GLU A 175 -10.21 4.62 -23.60
C GLU A 175 -10.77 4.28 -22.21
N GLY A 176 -10.36 4.98 -21.16
CA GLY A 176 -10.88 4.71 -19.82
C GLY A 176 -10.73 5.84 -18.82
N PHE A 177 -11.35 5.61 -17.66
CA PHE A 177 -11.26 6.49 -16.50
C PHE A 177 -10.63 5.78 -15.32
N HIS A 178 -9.98 6.58 -14.47
CA HIS A 178 -9.42 6.14 -13.20
C HIS A 178 -9.95 7.00 -12.07
N CYS A 179 -10.45 6.39 -11.01
CA CYS A 179 -10.95 7.07 -9.83
C CYS A 179 -10.29 6.45 -8.61
N HIS A 180 -9.74 7.27 -7.71
CA HIS A 180 -9.15 6.80 -6.47
C HIS A 180 -9.55 7.76 -5.36
N CYS A 181 -10.48 7.31 -4.50
CA CYS A 181 -11.17 8.10 -3.48
C CYS A 181 -11.23 7.39 -2.11
N HIS A 182 -10.60 6.23 -1.96
CA HIS A 182 -10.70 5.41 -0.76
C HIS A 182 -9.35 5.22 -0.08
N CYS A 183 -9.39 5.10 1.24
CA CYS A 183 -8.29 4.71 2.11
C CYS A 183 -8.88 3.80 3.19
N GLU A 184 -8.49 2.52 3.20
CA GLU A 184 -9.00 1.49 4.13
C GLU A 184 -10.54 1.48 4.32
N SER A 185 -11.26 1.81 3.25
CA SER A 185 -12.70 2.07 3.29
C SER A 185 -13.51 0.77 3.19
N SER A 186 -14.78 0.83 3.59
CA SER A 186 -15.75 -0.27 3.49
C SER A 186 -16.24 -0.48 2.05
N SER A 187 -16.97 -1.58 1.80
CA SER A 187 -17.68 -1.77 0.53
C SER A 187 -18.85 -0.80 0.35
N GLU A 188 -19.43 -0.29 1.45
CA GLU A 188 -20.47 0.75 1.42
C GLU A 188 -19.95 2.07 0.86
N ALA A 189 -18.74 2.47 1.25
CA ALA A 189 -18.09 3.66 0.72
C ALA A 189 -17.96 3.59 -0.81
N LEU A 190 -17.62 2.42 -1.36
CA LEU A 190 -17.54 2.22 -2.82
C LEU A 190 -18.92 2.38 -3.48
N GLU A 191 -19.98 1.89 -2.88
CA GLU A 191 -21.34 2.06 -3.40
C GLU A 191 -21.70 3.55 -3.52
N HIS A 192 -21.43 4.34 -2.47
CA HIS A 192 -21.64 5.79 -2.51
C HIS A 192 -20.74 6.49 -3.53
N THR A 193 -19.46 6.11 -3.62
CA THR A 193 -18.56 6.67 -4.65
C THR A 193 -19.05 6.37 -6.06
N LEU A 194 -19.58 5.17 -6.33
CA LEU A 194 -20.13 4.82 -7.63
C LEU A 194 -21.36 5.65 -7.98
N GLN A 195 -22.25 5.94 -7.02
CA GLN A 195 -23.38 6.84 -7.26
C GLN A 195 -22.92 8.21 -7.77
N HIS A 196 -21.87 8.78 -7.15
CA HIS A 196 -21.30 10.07 -7.58
C HIS A 196 -20.58 9.97 -8.94
N ILE A 197 -19.89 8.86 -9.22
CA ILE A 197 -19.28 8.61 -10.53
C ILE A 197 -20.36 8.52 -11.60
N GLU A 198 -21.45 7.79 -11.36
CA GLU A 198 -22.54 7.62 -12.33
C GLU A 198 -23.30 8.93 -12.55
N GLU A 199 -23.58 9.69 -11.48
CA GLU A 199 -24.23 11.00 -11.58
C GLU A 199 -23.41 11.99 -12.43
N LYS A 200 -22.10 12.10 -12.14
CA LYS A 200 -21.24 13.13 -12.74
C LYS A 200 -20.59 12.70 -14.05
N PHE A 201 -20.23 11.43 -14.17
CA PHE A 201 -19.45 10.88 -15.29
C PHE A 201 -20.20 9.82 -16.10
N GLY A 202 -21.41 9.43 -15.71
CA GLY A 202 -22.19 8.38 -16.37
C GLY A 202 -22.40 8.60 -17.87
N ARG A 203 -22.46 9.85 -18.32
CA ARG A 203 -22.59 10.22 -19.75
C ARG A 203 -21.44 9.75 -20.64
N TRP A 204 -20.28 9.42 -20.06
CA TRP A 204 -19.13 8.90 -20.81
C TRP A 204 -18.91 7.40 -20.61
N LEU A 205 -19.36 6.81 -19.50
CA LEU A 205 -19.00 5.44 -19.10
C LEU A 205 -19.32 4.38 -20.15
N SER A 206 -20.45 4.50 -20.86
CA SER A 206 -20.85 3.55 -21.91
C SER A 206 -19.97 3.58 -23.16
N ARG A 207 -19.08 4.57 -23.30
CA ARG A 207 -18.14 4.71 -24.42
C ARG A 207 -16.71 4.29 -24.05
N LEU A 208 -16.46 4.01 -22.78
CA LEU A 208 -15.14 3.62 -22.28
C LEU A 208 -14.97 2.10 -22.40
N LYS A 209 -13.72 1.68 -22.57
CA LYS A 209 -13.30 0.28 -22.52
C LYS A 209 -13.03 -0.17 -21.08
N TRP A 210 -12.57 0.73 -20.22
CA TRP A 210 -12.25 0.38 -18.84
C TRP A 210 -12.51 1.51 -17.84
N LEU A 211 -12.79 1.12 -16.59
CA LEU A 211 -12.91 1.98 -15.43
C LEU A 211 -12.11 1.36 -14.28
N ASN A 212 -11.03 2.03 -13.88
CA ASN A 212 -10.24 1.66 -12.71
C ASN A 212 -10.78 2.43 -11.50
N LEU A 213 -11.32 1.72 -10.50
CA LEU A 213 -11.92 2.27 -9.28
C LEU A 213 -10.90 2.40 -8.13
N GLY A 214 -9.61 2.39 -8.46
CA GLY A 214 -8.57 2.71 -7.49
C GLY A 214 -8.39 1.62 -6.44
N GLY A 215 -7.73 2.01 -5.35
CA GLY A 215 -7.43 1.16 -4.22
C GLY A 215 -8.24 1.58 -3.01
N GLY A 216 -7.79 1.23 -1.80
CA GLY A 216 -8.50 1.54 -0.56
C GLY A 216 -9.60 0.52 -0.20
N HIS A 217 -9.86 -0.44 -1.09
CA HIS A 217 -10.78 -1.56 -0.87
C HIS A 217 -10.12 -2.61 0.03
N LEU A 218 -10.30 -2.51 1.35
CA LEU A 218 -9.62 -3.39 2.31
C LEU A 218 -10.34 -4.73 2.49
N MET A 219 -10.56 -5.44 1.38
CA MET A 219 -11.41 -6.64 1.31
C MET A 219 -10.93 -7.84 2.11
N THR A 220 -9.67 -7.85 2.55
CA THR A 220 -9.07 -8.89 3.39
C THR A 220 -9.17 -8.59 4.88
N ARG A 221 -9.70 -7.42 5.27
CA ARG A 221 -10.04 -7.13 6.67
C ARG A 221 -11.18 -8.04 7.13
N LYS A 222 -11.09 -8.54 8.36
CA LYS A 222 -12.03 -9.55 8.91
C LYS A 222 -13.51 -9.14 8.86
N ASP A 223 -13.81 -7.86 9.03
CA ASP A 223 -15.16 -7.29 9.07
C ASP A 223 -15.59 -6.66 7.74
N TYR A 224 -14.80 -6.81 6.66
CA TYR A 224 -15.18 -6.27 5.36
C TYR A 224 -16.30 -7.10 4.71
N ASP A 225 -17.36 -6.43 4.25
CA ASP A 225 -18.47 -7.10 3.55
C ASP A 225 -18.11 -7.38 2.08
N VAL A 226 -17.49 -8.53 1.87
CA VAL A 226 -17.07 -9.04 0.55
C VAL A 226 -18.27 -9.36 -0.35
N GLU A 227 -19.39 -9.83 0.23
CA GLU A 227 -20.57 -10.17 -0.56
C GLU A 227 -21.21 -8.93 -1.17
N ARG A 228 -21.31 -7.84 -0.39
CA ARG A 228 -21.71 -6.53 -0.89
C ARG A 228 -20.77 -6.03 -1.98
N LEU A 229 -19.44 -6.13 -1.80
CA LEU A 229 -18.48 -5.74 -2.84
C LEU A 229 -18.73 -6.48 -4.15
N VAL A 230 -18.91 -7.81 -4.12
CA VAL A 230 -19.20 -8.61 -5.31
C VAL A 230 -20.53 -8.17 -5.95
N ALA A 231 -21.57 -7.91 -5.16
CA ALA A 231 -22.86 -7.44 -5.66
C ALA A 231 -22.77 -6.08 -6.35
N ILE A 232 -22.06 -5.11 -5.74
CA ILE A 232 -21.82 -3.77 -6.29
C ILE A 232 -21.15 -3.88 -7.66
N LEU A 233 -20.06 -4.64 -7.75
CA LEU A 233 -19.26 -4.76 -8.97
C LEU A 233 -20.03 -5.47 -10.09
N LYS A 234 -20.83 -6.50 -9.76
CA LYS A 234 -21.73 -7.14 -10.73
C LYS A 234 -22.79 -6.16 -11.23
N GLY A 235 -23.43 -5.42 -10.33
CA GLY A 235 -24.43 -4.42 -10.72
C GLY A 235 -23.85 -3.35 -11.64
N LEU A 236 -22.62 -2.89 -11.39
CA LEU A 236 -21.92 -1.95 -12.27
C LEU A 236 -21.71 -2.55 -13.67
N LYS A 237 -21.26 -3.80 -13.76
CA LYS A 237 -21.09 -4.50 -15.04
C LYS A 237 -22.41 -4.77 -15.77
N GLU A 238 -23.50 -5.01 -15.05
CA GLU A 238 -24.82 -5.16 -15.67
C GLU A 238 -25.28 -3.86 -16.34
N ARG A 239 -24.96 -2.70 -15.73
CA ARG A 239 -25.26 -1.38 -16.29
C ARG A 239 -24.30 -0.99 -17.42
N TYR A 240 -23.04 -1.42 -17.36
CA TYR A 240 -22.00 -1.14 -18.35
C TYR A 240 -21.29 -2.44 -18.80
N PRO A 241 -21.95 -3.27 -19.65
CA PRO A 241 -21.47 -4.63 -19.96
C PRO A 241 -20.14 -4.68 -20.71
N ASP A 242 -19.83 -3.65 -21.50
CA ASP A 242 -18.59 -3.55 -22.27
C ASP A 242 -17.41 -2.97 -21.47
N LEU A 243 -17.67 -2.55 -20.22
CA LEU A 243 -16.68 -1.90 -19.38
C LEU A 243 -15.87 -2.93 -18.59
N THR A 244 -14.56 -2.92 -18.80
CA THR A 244 -13.63 -3.65 -17.94
C THR A 244 -13.45 -2.87 -16.64
N VAL A 245 -13.89 -3.45 -15.53
CA VAL A 245 -13.74 -2.84 -14.20
C VAL A 245 -12.45 -3.35 -13.56
N ILE A 246 -11.63 -2.42 -13.07
CA ILE A 246 -10.33 -2.71 -12.46
C ILE A 246 -10.34 -2.16 -11.02
N LEU A 247 -9.87 -2.95 -10.06
CA LEU A 247 -9.52 -2.48 -8.70
C LEU A 247 -8.02 -2.59 -8.52
N GLU A 248 -7.42 -1.66 -7.78
CA GLU A 248 -5.99 -1.65 -7.47
C GLU A 248 -5.72 -1.52 -5.96
N PRO A 249 -6.22 -2.46 -5.12
CA PRO A 249 -5.92 -2.43 -3.71
C PRO A 249 -4.42 -2.63 -3.46
N GLY A 250 -3.90 -1.93 -2.46
CA GLY A 250 -2.53 -2.08 -1.98
C GLY A 250 -2.51 -2.93 -0.71
N SER A 251 -2.89 -2.31 0.41
CA SER A 251 -2.91 -2.93 1.74
C SER A 251 -3.63 -4.28 1.75
N ALA A 252 -4.74 -4.45 1.03
CA ALA A 252 -5.50 -5.70 1.07
C ALA A 252 -4.65 -6.94 0.71
N PHE A 253 -3.66 -6.80 -0.18
CA PHE A 253 -2.77 -7.92 -0.50
C PHE A 253 -1.89 -8.33 0.68
N ALA A 254 -1.34 -7.37 1.42
CA ALA A 254 -0.38 -7.60 2.50
C ALA A 254 -0.96 -7.36 3.92
N TRP A 255 -2.27 -7.16 4.04
CA TRP A 255 -2.97 -6.89 5.30
C TRP A 255 -2.80 -8.05 6.28
N GLN A 256 -2.21 -7.77 7.43
CA GLN A 256 -1.91 -8.73 8.49
C GLN A 256 -1.15 -9.96 7.98
N THR A 257 -0.22 -9.75 7.05
CA THR A 257 0.59 -10.85 6.48
C THR A 257 1.93 -11.05 7.16
N GLY A 258 2.29 -10.20 8.12
CA GLY A 258 3.57 -10.32 8.79
C GLY A 258 3.88 -9.20 9.77
N PRO A 259 4.77 -9.45 10.75
CA PRO A 259 5.19 -8.44 11.70
C PRO A 259 6.55 -7.82 11.38
N LEU A 260 6.87 -6.77 12.14
CA LEU A 260 8.23 -6.31 12.42
C LEU A 260 8.64 -6.85 13.79
N VAL A 261 9.69 -7.68 13.81
CA VAL A 261 10.26 -8.22 15.03
C VAL A 261 11.45 -7.37 15.45
N ALA A 262 11.41 -6.86 16.67
CA ALA A 262 12.43 -6.04 17.32
C ALA A 262 12.84 -6.64 18.66
N SER A 263 13.93 -6.14 19.23
CA SER A 263 14.38 -6.48 20.58
C SER A 263 14.46 -5.24 21.46
N VAL A 264 14.12 -5.41 22.73
CA VAL A 264 14.40 -4.43 23.79
C VAL A 264 15.91 -4.36 23.98
N VAL A 265 16.48 -3.17 23.83
CA VAL A 265 17.91 -2.88 24.02
C VAL A 265 18.15 -2.34 25.43
N ASP A 266 17.23 -1.50 25.91
CA ASP A 266 17.31 -0.89 27.25
C ASP A 266 15.90 -0.59 27.77
N VAL A 267 15.76 -0.45 29.08
CA VAL A 267 14.52 -0.01 29.74
C VAL A 267 14.87 1.13 30.67
N VAL A 268 14.40 2.33 30.33
CA VAL A 268 14.69 3.55 31.07
C VAL A 268 13.45 4.08 31.78
N GLU A 269 13.65 4.75 32.92
CA GLU A 269 12.61 5.46 33.63
C GLU A 269 13.00 6.92 33.85
N ASN A 270 12.08 7.83 33.54
CA ASN A 270 12.25 9.24 33.84
C ASN A 270 10.94 9.85 34.31
N LYS A 271 10.93 10.44 35.52
CA LYS A 271 9.74 11.01 36.17
C LYS A 271 8.54 10.04 36.17
N GLY A 272 8.79 8.76 36.48
CA GLY A 272 7.77 7.71 36.54
C GLY A 272 7.32 7.15 35.18
N ILE A 273 7.83 7.68 34.06
CA ILE A 273 7.52 7.16 32.73
C ILE A 273 8.55 6.11 32.35
N ARG A 274 8.12 4.85 32.23
CA ARG A 274 8.96 3.74 31.74
C ARG A 274 8.92 3.66 30.22
N THR A 275 10.10 3.59 29.61
CA THR A 275 10.26 3.47 28.15
C THR A 275 11.15 2.28 27.84
N ALA A 276 10.66 1.33 27.05
CA ALA A 276 11.50 0.27 26.48
C ALA A 276 12.10 0.79 25.16
N ILE A 277 13.42 0.91 25.11
CA ILE A 277 14.18 1.34 23.94
C ILE A 277 14.46 0.12 23.06
N LEU A 278 14.10 0.20 21.79
CA LEU A 278 14.12 -0.92 20.86
C LEU A 278 15.27 -0.79 19.84
N ASP A 279 15.65 -1.88 19.20
CA ASP A 279 16.60 -1.88 18.08
C ASP A 279 15.99 -1.46 16.72
N VAL A 280 14.80 -0.86 16.75
CA VAL A 280 14.08 -0.25 15.61
C VAL A 280 13.79 1.21 15.87
N SER A 281 13.35 1.95 14.84
CA SER A 281 12.91 3.35 14.97
C SER A 281 11.53 3.51 14.33
N PHE A 282 10.62 4.22 14.99
CA PHE A 282 9.33 4.58 14.40
C PHE A 282 9.52 5.51 13.20
N THR A 283 10.42 6.48 13.32
CA THR A 283 10.71 7.43 12.22
C THR A 283 11.28 6.73 10.99
N CYS A 284 12.19 5.77 11.19
CA CYS A 284 12.87 5.11 10.09
C CYS A 284 12.08 3.94 9.51
N HIS A 285 11.39 3.18 10.36
CA HIS A 285 10.91 1.84 10.04
C HIS A 285 9.37 1.73 10.11
N MET A 286 8.71 2.55 10.91
CA MET A 286 7.24 2.57 10.99
C MET A 286 6.72 4.02 10.83
N PRO A 287 7.11 4.74 9.76
CA PRO A 287 6.87 6.18 9.66
C PRO A 287 5.38 6.53 9.73
N ASP A 288 4.51 5.67 9.21
CA ASP A 288 3.05 5.89 9.24
C ASP A 288 2.50 5.93 10.66
N CYS A 289 3.11 5.25 11.63
CA CYS A 289 2.71 5.39 13.04
C CYS A 289 2.88 6.83 13.54
N LEU A 290 3.74 7.64 12.92
CA LEU A 290 3.97 9.05 13.26
C LEU A 290 3.27 10.01 12.30
N GLU A 291 3.31 9.73 10.99
CA GLU A 291 2.68 10.57 9.95
C GLU A 291 1.15 10.51 9.99
N MET A 292 0.61 9.34 10.35
CA MET A 292 -0.80 9.06 10.59
C MET A 292 -0.93 8.44 11.98
N PRO A 293 -0.90 9.25 13.05
CA PRO A 293 -0.68 8.74 14.40
C PRO A 293 -1.56 7.54 14.75
N TYR A 294 -0.95 6.35 14.79
CA TYR A 294 -1.62 5.12 15.18
C TYR A 294 -0.69 4.26 16.04
N GLN A 295 -1.29 3.57 17.02
CA GLN A 295 -0.57 2.63 17.88
C GLN A 295 -0.66 1.23 17.25
N PRO A 296 0.45 0.66 16.75
CA PRO A 296 0.41 -0.68 16.19
C PRO A 296 0.06 -1.72 17.26
N ALA A 297 -0.61 -2.80 16.85
CA ALA A 297 -0.82 -3.93 17.72
C ALA A 297 0.52 -4.60 18.04
N VAL A 298 0.75 -4.92 19.31
CA VAL A 298 1.95 -5.63 19.76
C VAL A 298 1.52 -6.99 20.28
N ARG A 299 2.10 -8.06 19.74
CA ARG A 299 1.79 -9.43 20.16
C ARG A 299 2.06 -9.60 21.65
N ASN A 300 1.13 -10.25 22.35
CA ASN A 300 1.20 -10.49 23.81
C ASN A 300 1.24 -9.22 24.68
N ALA A 301 0.82 -8.08 24.14
CA ALA A 301 0.64 -6.85 24.88
C ALA A 301 -0.75 -6.25 24.62
N GLU A 302 -1.30 -5.59 25.63
CA GLU A 302 -2.54 -4.84 25.52
C GLU A 302 -2.20 -3.39 25.16
N THR A 303 -2.74 -2.88 24.04
CA THR A 303 -2.67 -1.45 23.72
C THR A 303 -3.54 -0.69 24.70
N VAL A 304 -2.95 0.29 25.39
CA VAL A 304 -3.65 1.19 26.32
C VAL A 304 -3.59 2.63 25.81
N GLU A 305 -4.33 3.52 26.46
CA GLU A 305 -4.26 4.95 26.14
C GLU A 305 -2.82 5.46 26.27
N PRO A 306 -2.28 6.27 25.33
CA PRO A 306 -0.89 6.73 25.38
C PRO A 306 -0.51 7.40 26.71
N ASP A 307 -1.46 8.11 27.32
CA ASP A 307 -1.28 8.78 28.61
C ASP A 307 -1.28 7.84 29.83
N ALA A 308 -1.59 6.56 29.67
CA ALA A 308 -1.56 5.57 30.74
C ALA A 308 -0.15 5.41 31.32
N VAL A 309 0.90 5.54 30.51
CA VAL A 309 2.30 5.47 30.97
C VAL A 309 2.66 6.54 32.00
N LYS A 310 1.91 7.65 32.05
CA LYS A 310 2.13 8.74 33.02
C LYS A 310 1.52 8.44 34.40
N ARG A 311 0.63 7.44 34.49
CA ARG A 311 -0.17 7.14 35.68
C ARG A 311 0.04 5.71 36.18
N ALA A 312 0.60 4.85 35.35
CA ALA A 312 0.82 3.45 35.65
C ALA A 312 1.87 3.27 36.75
N THR A 313 1.56 2.35 37.66
CA THR A 313 2.50 1.84 38.66
C THR A 313 3.49 0.83 38.03
N PRO A 314 4.66 0.59 38.64
CA PRO A 314 5.59 -0.42 38.16
C PRO A 314 4.96 -1.82 37.97
N GLU A 315 4.06 -2.21 38.86
CA GLU A 315 3.39 -3.52 38.85
C GLU A 315 2.44 -3.71 37.67
N GLU A 316 1.96 -2.62 37.07
CA GLU A 316 1.08 -2.66 35.90
C GLU A 316 1.80 -2.95 34.59
N ASN A 317 3.13 -3.03 34.57
CA ASN A 317 3.95 -3.35 33.38
C ASN A 317 3.55 -2.55 32.12
N VAL A 318 3.21 -1.27 32.30
CA VAL A 318 2.92 -0.34 31.20
C VAL A 318 4.20 0.35 30.76
N TYR A 319 4.47 0.29 29.47
CA TYR A 319 5.65 0.88 28.84
C TYR A 319 5.24 1.70 27.63
N ARG A 320 5.90 2.84 27.46
CA ARG A 320 6.04 3.49 26.17
C ARG A 320 7.12 2.75 25.38
N LEU A 321 6.94 2.60 24.06
CA LEU A 321 7.97 2.00 23.21
C LEU A 321 8.75 3.11 22.49
N GLY A 322 10.07 3.12 22.68
CA GLY A 322 11.00 4.10 22.12
C GLY A 322 11.88 3.49 21.04
N GLY A 323 12.11 4.23 19.97
CA GLY A 323 13.03 3.85 18.91
C GLY A 323 14.49 4.19 19.22
N ASN A 324 15.40 3.70 18.38
CA ASN A 324 16.85 3.91 18.51
C ASN A 324 17.41 5.12 17.73
N SER A 325 16.57 5.95 17.11
CA SER A 325 17.08 7.20 16.52
C SER A 325 17.32 8.28 17.58
N CYS A 326 18.05 9.33 17.23
CA CYS A 326 18.27 10.48 18.13
C CYS A 326 17.10 11.47 18.12
N LEU A 327 16.01 11.21 17.39
CA LEU A 327 14.87 12.11 17.34
C LEU A 327 14.07 12.02 18.63
N SER A 328 13.85 13.16 19.31
CA SER A 328 13.11 13.19 20.58
C SER A 328 11.68 12.65 20.49
N GLY A 329 11.08 12.67 19.30
CA GLY A 329 9.75 12.13 19.01
C GLY A 329 9.75 10.68 18.53
N ASP A 330 10.88 9.97 18.56
CA ASP A 330 10.97 8.58 18.12
C ASP A 330 10.48 7.62 19.21
N TYR A 331 9.19 7.72 19.51
CA TYR A 331 8.49 6.81 20.39
C TYR A 331 7.03 6.75 19.98
N MET A 332 6.34 5.71 20.40
CA MET A 332 4.91 5.60 20.22
C MET A 332 4.25 5.13 21.50
N GLY A 333 3.02 5.60 21.69
CA GLY A 333 1.99 4.91 22.45
C GLY A 333 2.30 4.47 23.88
N ALA A 334 1.47 3.54 24.35
CA ALA A 334 1.62 2.82 25.60
C ALA A 334 1.03 1.40 25.48
N TRP A 335 1.77 0.41 25.98
CA TRP A 335 1.34 -0.98 26.01
C TRP A 335 1.55 -1.59 27.38
N ARG A 336 0.61 -2.43 27.80
CA ARG A 336 0.69 -3.24 29.01
C ARG A 336 1.15 -4.65 28.65
N PHE A 337 2.19 -5.13 29.32
CA PHE A 337 2.75 -6.46 29.13
C PHE A 337 2.40 -7.39 30.29
N GLY A 338 2.34 -8.70 30.02
CA GLY A 338 2.09 -9.70 31.06
C GLY A 338 3.24 -9.88 32.07
N HIS A 339 4.40 -9.29 31.80
CA HIS A 339 5.61 -9.34 32.63
C HIS A 339 6.40 -8.03 32.49
N PRO A 340 7.31 -7.72 33.45
CA PRO A 340 8.25 -6.61 33.29
C PRO A 340 9.20 -6.88 32.12
N LEU A 341 9.35 -5.90 31.22
CA LEU A 341 10.28 -5.99 30.10
C LEU A 341 11.74 -5.87 30.56
N ALA A 342 12.63 -6.57 29.88
CA ALA A 342 14.08 -6.57 30.08
C ALA A 342 14.84 -6.56 28.72
N PRO A 343 16.11 -6.10 28.70
CA PRO A 343 16.96 -6.22 27.52
C PRO A 343 17.02 -7.66 26.98
N GLY A 344 16.82 -7.80 25.66
CA GLY A 344 16.73 -9.09 24.98
C GLY A 344 15.30 -9.56 24.70
N ASP A 345 14.30 -9.03 25.40
CA ASP A 345 12.89 -9.36 25.14
C ASP A 345 12.50 -8.96 23.72
N ARG A 346 11.63 -9.77 23.09
CA ARG A 346 11.15 -9.52 21.73
C ARG A 346 9.88 -8.70 21.75
N ILE A 347 9.85 -7.68 20.90
CA ILE A 347 8.64 -6.92 20.58
C ILE A 347 8.25 -7.26 19.15
N ILE A 348 7.03 -7.77 18.97
CA ILE A 348 6.49 -8.17 17.67
C ILE A 348 5.36 -7.21 17.33
N PHE A 349 5.64 -6.25 16.46
CA PHE A 349 4.66 -5.32 15.92
C PHE A 349 3.92 -5.98 14.77
N GLU A 350 2.62 -6.19 14.94
CA GLU A 350 1.79 -6.84 13.92
C GLU A 350 1.47 -5.89 12.76
N ASP A 351 1.21 -6.48 11.60
CA ASP A 351 0.77 -5.79 10.38
C ASP A 351 1.75 -4.74 9.84
N MET A 352 3.01 -5.12 9.70
CA MET A 352 4.12 -4.22 9.36
C MET A 352 4.74 -4.51 7.99
N ILE A 353 3.95 -5.00 7.03
CA ILE A 353 4.43 -5.34 5.68
C ILE A 353 3.96 -4.33 4.63
N HIS A 354 2.70 -3.88 4.68
CA HIS A 354 2.17 -2.86 3.76
C HIS A 354 2.45 -1.45 4.29
N TYR A 355 2.65 -0.48 3.39
CA TYR A 355 2.96 0.93 3.67
C TYR A 355 4.11 1.19 4.68
N THR A 356 4.95 0.18 4.88
CA THR A 356 6.12 0.21 5.78
C THR A 356 7.38 0.06 4.95
N THR A 357 7.67 -1.13 4.41
CA THR A 357 8.91 -1.42 3.66
C THR A 357 9.13 -0.56 2.42
N VAL A 358 8.07 0.07 1.90
CA VAL A 358 8.10 0.98 0.75
C VAL A 358 8.42 2.44 1.12
N LYS A 359 8.37 2.78 2.42
CA LYS A 359 8.59 4.14 2.96
C LYS A 359 9.74 4.21 3.98
N THR A 360 10.32 3.07 4.33
CA THR A 360 11.40 3.01 5.30
C THR A 360 12.65 3.74 4.80
N ASN A 361 13.47 4.19 5.75
CA ASN A 361 14.68 4.92 5.47
C ASN A 361 15.76 4.59 6.51
N MET A 362 17.00 5.02 6.26
CA MET A 362 18.12 4.90 7.19
C MET A 362 18.48 6.27 7.77
N PHE A 363 17.50 7.04 8.24
CA PHE A 363 17.76 8.27 8.98
C PHE A 363 18.61 7.96 10.23
N ASN A 364 19.45 8.91 10.66
CA ASN A 364 20.49 8.70 11.68
C ASN A 364 21.53 7.59 11.39
N GLY A 365 21.55 7.01 10.19
CA GLY A 365 22.38 5.84 9.90
C GLY A 365 21.94 4.58 10.64
N ILE A 366 20.69 4.56 11.14
CA ILE A 366 20.11 3.39 11.80
C ILE A 366 20.04 2.25 10.79
N ARG A 367 20.47 1.06 11.23
CA ARG A 367 20.41 -0.16 10.42
C ARG A 367 18.94 -0.47 10.11
N HIS A 368 18.64 -0.59 8.82
CA HIS A 368 17.31 -1.00 8.37
C HIS A 368 17.03 -2.47 8.76
N PRO A 369 15.80 -2.83 9.16
CA PRO A 369 15.42 -4.21 9.43
C PRO A 369 15.64 -5.12 8.23
N ASP A 370 16.10 -6.35 8.49
CA ASP A 370 16.17 -7.36 7.45
C ASP A 370 14.77 -7.69 6.93
N ILE A 371 14.67 -8.15 5.70
CA ILE A 371 13.38 -8.56 5.10
C ILE A 371 13.49 -10.04 4.81
N ALA A 372 12.53 -10.81 5.34
CA ALA A 372 12.47 -12.24 5.19
C ALA A 372 11.05 -12.73 4.88
N MET A 373 10.95 -13.93 4.34
CA MET A 373 9.70 -14.67 4.18
C MET A 373 9.79 -15.99 4.96
N LEU A 374 8.77 -16.25 5.76
CA LEU A 374 8.56 -17.51 6.45
C LEU A 374 7.65 -18.39 5.60
N HIS A 375 8.22 -19.46 5.05
CA HIS A 375 7.51 -20.45 4.24
C HIS A 375 6.64 -21.37 5.12
N SER A 376 5.64 -21.99 4.50
CA SER A 376 4.70 -22.92 5.15
C SER A 376 5.39 -24.12 5.83
N ASP A 377 6.59 -24.49 5.39
CA ASP A 377 7.37 -25.60 5.97
C ASP A 377 8.17 -25.20 7.23
N GLY A 378 8.16 -23.91 7.59
CA GLY A 378 8.90 -23.30 8.69
C GLY A 378 10.28 -22.76 8.30
N THR A 379 10.65 -22.77 7.02
CA THR A 379 11.92 -22.21 6.54
C THR A 379 11.83 -20.69 6.43
N LEU A 380 12.85 -19.99 6.94
CA LEU A 380 12.97 -18.54 6.82
C LEU A 380 13.95 -18.17 5.71
N GLU A 381 13.44 -17.60 4.61
CA GLU A 381 14.25 -17.08 3.50
C GLU A 381 14.50 -15.59 3.70
N TYR A 382 15.78 -15.17 3.66
CA TYR A 382 16.12 -13.75 3.70
C TYR A 382 16.07 -13.13 2.30
N TYR A 383 15.09 -12.27 2.08
CA TYR A 383 14.99 -11.46 0.87
C TYR A 383 16.04 -10.37 0.82
N ARG A 384 16.30 -9.69 1.93
CA ARG A 384 17.34 -8.66 1.99
C ARG A 384 17.94 -8.57 3.38
N ARG A 385 19.27 -8.44 3.40
CA ARG A 385 20.01 -8.04 4.59
C ARG A 385 20.71 -6.72 4.33
N PHE A 386 20.47 -5.75 5.18
CA PHE A 386 21.02 -4.40 5.01
C PHE A 386 22.34 -4.25 5.75
N SER A 387 23.23 -3.45 5.14
CA SER A 387 24.59 -3.22 5.57
C SER A 387 24.97 -1.74 5.50
N TYR A 388 26.19 -1.43 5.91
CA TYR A 388 26.73 -0.07 5.83
C TYR A 388 26.72 0.51 4.40
N THR A 389 26.93 -0.32 3.37
CA THR A 389 26.97 0.17 1.98
C THR A 389 25.62 0.72 1.53
N ASP A 390 24.51 0.14 2.00
CA ASP A 390 23.17 0.63 1.71
C ASP A 390 22.95 2.06 2.24
N TYR A 391 23.52 2.38 3.41
CA TYR A 391 23.48 3.74 3.96
C TYR A 391 24.42 4.69 3.21
N ARG A 392 25.67 4.26 2.99
CA ARG A 392 26.72 5.06 2.35
C ARG A 392 26.33 5.49 0.93
N ASP A 393 25.91 4.54 0.11
CA ASP A 393 25.68 4.75 -1.33
C ASP A 393 24.40 5.56 -1.61
N ARG A 394 23.57 5.81 -0.59
CA ARG A 394 22.45 6.77 -0.68
C ARG A 394 22.91 8.23 -0.55
N MET A 395 24.07 8.48 0.08
CA MET A 395 24.54 9.84 0.38
C MET A 395 25.29 10.47 -0.80
N CYS A 396 26.06 9.66 -1.54
CA CYS A 396 26.87 10.03 -2.70
C CYS A 396 27.05 8.77 -3.56
#